data_AF-Q16KD6-F1
#
_entry.id   AF-Q16KD6-F1
#
_cell.length_a   1.000
_cell.length_b   1.000
_cell.length_c   1.000
_cell.angle_alpha   90.00
_cell.angle_beta   90.00
_cell.angle_gamma   90.00
#
_symmetry.space_group_name_H-M   'P 1'
#
loop_
_entity.id
_entity.type
_entity.pdbx_description
1 polymer ?
#
loop_
_entity_poly.entity_id
_entity_poly.type
_entity_poly.pdbx_seq_one_letter_code
_entity_poly.pdbx_strand_id
1 'polypeptide(L)'
;MQAIGFGATGFGESLSPTLQKATLSLIDKNNCSETLPVSNRQQPNGFVDEQFCAGNDHMDTCEGDSGGPIQIEKEDTNGYLIPLIVGVVSYGSPCSNGSIGVYTRVASYQAWIEQELQHSIDYVSKYASLRKKGIYIYSFTNLF
;
A
#
# COMPACT_ATOMS: atom_id res chain seq x y z
N MET A 1 -2.44 8.91 0.89
CA MET A 1 -1.32 7.96 0.64
C MET A 1 -0.68 8.32 -0.68
N GLN A 2 0.51 7.83 -0.99
CA GLN A 2 1.21 8.15 -2.24
C GLN A 2 1.65 6.86 -2.95
N ALA A 3 1.30 6.73 -4.22
CA ALA A 3 1.91 5.75 -5.13
C ALA A 3 3.09 6.41 -5.84
N ILE A 4 4.18 5.67 -6.03
CA ILE A 4 5.40 6.15 -6.69
C ILE A 4 5.85 5.12 -7.72
N GLY A 5 6.08 5.56 -8.96
CA GLY A 5 6.39 4.63 -10.04
C GLY A 5 6.77 5.29 -11.36
N PHE A 6 7.23 4.45 -12.29
CA PHE A 6 7.55 4.81 -13.68
C PHE A 6 6.54 4.22 -14.67
N GLY A 7 5.36 3.81 -14.18
CA GLY A 7 4.28 3.33 -15.02
C GLY A 7 3.82 4.34 -16.04
N ALA A 8 2.93 3.89 -16.92
CA ALA A 8 2.29 4.74 -17.90
C ALA A 8 1.46 5.84 -17.22
N THR A 9 1.41 7.02 -17.83
CA THR A 9 0.59 8.15 -17.35
C THR A 9 -0.85 8.12 -17.85
N GLY A 10 -1.18 7.16 -18.70
CA GLY A 10 -2.49 6.95 -19.29
C GLY A 10 -2.62 5.55 -19.88
N PHE A 11 -3.86 5.13 -20.15
CA PHE A 11 -4.12 3.80 -20.67
C PHE A 11 -3.47 3.57 -22.04
N GLY A 12 -2.63 2.56 -22.14
CA GLY A 12 -1.91 2.21 -23.38
C GLY A 12 -0.82 3.21 -23.78
N GLU A 13 -0.48 4.16 -22.91
CA GLU A 13 0.64 5.08 -23.13
C GLU A 13 1.99 4.40 -22.84
N SER A 14 3.07 5.03 -23.31
CA SER A 14 4.42 4.63 -22.96
C SER A 14 4.71 4.83 -21.48
N LEU A 15 5.62 4.02 -20.93
CA LEU A 15 6.13 4.18 -19.57
C LEU A 15 6.78 5.56 -19.39
N SER A 16 6.62 6.13 -18.20
CA SER A 16 7.20 7.44 -17.92
C SER A 16 8.73 7.35 -17.78
N PRO A 17 9.51 8.23 -18.43
CA PRO A 17 10.95 8.30 -18.23
C PRO A 17 11.34 9.01 -16.93
N THR A 18 10.38 9.63 -16.23
CA THR A 18 10.58 10.37 -14.99
C THR A 18 9.71 9.78 -13.89
N LEU A 19 10.25 9.71 -12.68
CA LEU A 19 9.54 9.11 -11.56
C LEU A 19 8.30 9.94 -11.23
N GLN A 20 7.13 9.30 -11.25
CA GLN A 20 5.86 9.93 -10.94
C GLN A 20 5.43 9.67 -9.51
N LYS A 21 4.55 10.53 -9.01
CA LYS A 21 3.92 10.39 -7.70
C LYS A 21 2.44 10.75 -7.78
N ALA A 22 1.57 9.80 -7.44
CA ALA A 22 0.13 10.00 -7.37
C ALA A 22 -0.35 10.03 -5.92
N THR A 23 -1.26 10.95 -5.58
CA THR A 23 -1.89 10.99 -4.26
C THR A 23 -3.21 10.22 -4.30
N LEU A 24 -3.33 9.21 -3.44
CA LEU A 24 -4.45 8.27 -3.41
C LEU A 24 -5.19 8.33 -2.07
N SER A 25 -6.50 8.11 -2.14
CA SER A 25 -7.40 7.99 -1.01
C SER A 25 -7.83 6.54 -0.82
N LEU A 26 -7.94 6.08 0.42
CA LEU A 26 -8.50 4.75 0.71
C LEU A 26 -9.96 4.69 0.27
N ILE A 27 -10.34 3.54 -0.29
CA ILE A 27 -11.71 3.23 -0.66
C ILE A 27 -12.22 2.13 0.27
N ASP A 28 -13.46 2.28 0.73
CA ASP A 28 -14.10 1.31 1.62
C ASP A 28 -14.12 -0.09 0.98
N LYS A 29 -13.96 -1.12 1.81
CA LYS A 29 -13.91 -2.52 1.36
C LYS A 29 -15.14 -2.92 0.56
N ASN A 30 -16.34 -2.52 1.00
CA ASN A 30 -17.58 -2.88 0.30
C ASN A 30 -17.63 -2.20 -1.05
N ASN A 31 -17.36 -0.89 -1.08
CA ASN A 31 -17.36 -0.11 -2.32
C ASN A 31 -16.31 -0.64 -3.32
N CYS A 32 -15.14 -1.04 -2.83
CA CYS A 32 -14.15 -1.66 -3.70
C CYS A 32 -14.60 -3.02 -4.25
N SER A 33 -15.16 -3.88 -3.40
CA SER A 33 -15.65 -5.19 -3.83
C SER A 33 -16.78 -5.11 -4.85
N GLU A 34 -17.60 -4.06 -4.80
CA GLU A 34 -18.69 -3.81 -5.76
C GLU A 34 -18.19 -3.22 -7.08
N THR A 35 -17.14 -2.38 -7.03
CA THR A 35 -16.65 -1.66 -8.21
C THR A 35 -15.64 -2.46 -9.04
N LEU A 36 -14.88 -3.36 -8.41
CA LEU A 36 -13.86 -4.12 -9.12
C LEU A 36 -14.47 -5.16 -10.07
N PRO A 37 -13.94 -5.30 -11.29
CA PRO A 37 -14.38 -6.33 -12.21
C PRO A 37 -14.09 -7.71 -11.62
N VAL A 38 -15.13 -8.53 -11.46
CA VAL A 38 -15.02 -9.90 -10.95
C VAL A 38 -14.22 -10.74 -11.96
N SER A 39 -12.97 -11.01 -11.62
CA SER A 39 -12.07 -11.81 -12.44
C SER A 39 -11.55 -12.97 -11.61
N ASN A 40 -11.98 -14.20 -11.92
CA ASN A 40 -11.47 -15.41 -11.26
C ASN A 40 -9.94 -15.56 -11.39
N ARG A 41 -9.32 -14.89 -12.39
CA ARG A 41 -7.85 -14.88 -12.55
C ARG A 41 -7.16 -13.93 -11.58
N GLN A 42 -7.71 -12.74 -11.36
CA GLN A 42 -7.12 -11.73 -10.46
C GLN A 42 -7.57 -11.93 -9.00
N GLN A 43 -8.75 -12.50 -8.81
CA GLN A 43 -9.43 -12.69 -7.54
C GLN A 43 -10.06 -14.09 -7.46
N PRO A 44 -9.26 -15.17 -7.43
CA PRO A 44 -9.80 -16.53 -7.32
C PRO A 44 -10.59 -16.74 -6.02
N ASN A 45 -10.27 -15.99 -4.97
CA ASN A 45 -10.95 -16.00 -3.68
C ASN A 45 -11.74 -14.70 -3.41
N GLY A 46 -12.00 -13.89 -4.44
CA GLY A 46 -12.59 -12.56 -4.28
C GLY A 46 -11.63 -11.55 -3.65
N PHE A 47 -12.19 -10.46 -3.13
CA PHE A 47 -11.45 -9.41 -2.43
C PHE A 47 -11.24 -9.80 -0.95
N VAL A 48 -9.97 -9.93 -0.54
CA VAL A 48 -9.58 -10.47 0.78
C VAL A 48 -9.01 -9.40 1.72
N ASP A 49 -8.86 -9.69 3.01
CA ASP A 49 -8.42 -8.72 4.03
C ASP A 49 -6.94 -8.31 3.89
N GLU A 50 -6.15 -9.18 3.24
CA GLU A 50 -4.76 -8.93 2.85
C GLU A 50 -4.64 -7.92 1.69
N GLN A 51 -5.76 -7.39 1.22
CA GLN A 51 -5.82 -6.37 0.19
C GLN A 51 -6.47 -5.09 0.73
N PHE A 52 -6.19 -3.98 0.06
CA PHE A 52 -6.94 -2.74 0.20
C PHE A 52 -7.05 -2.05 -1.16
N CYS A 53 -7.99 -1.11 -1.26
CA CYS A 53 -8.16 -0.33 -2.46
C CYS A 53 -7.93 1.13 -2.20
N ALA A 54 -7.40 1.79 -3.22
CA ALA A 54 -7.24 3.22 -3.23
C ALA A 54 -7.36 3.73 -4.66
N GLY A 55 -7.67 5.02 -4.77
CA GLY A 55 -7.81 5.70 -6.03
C GLY A 55 -8.05 7.18 -5.77
N ASN A 56 -8.18 7.95 -6.85
CA ASN A 56 -8.76 9.28 -6.81
C ASN A 56 -9.49 9.58 -8.13
N ASP A 57 -10.30 10.64 -8.15
CA ASP A 57 -11.15 11.01 -9.30
C ASP A 57 -10.41 11.27 -10.63
N HIS A 58 -9.09 11.46 -10.59
CA HIS A 58 -8.22 11.88 -11.68
C HIS A 58 -6.97 10.99 -11.86
N MET A 59 -6.55 10.24 -10.85
CA MET A 59 -5.24 9.57 -10.81
C MET A 59 -5.29 8.27 -10.01
N ASP A 60 -4.58 7.28 -10.53
CA ASP A 60 -4.35 5.97 -9.92
C ASP A 60 -2.99 5.43 -10.42
N THR A 61 -2.58 4.26 -9.93
CA THR A 61 -1.52 3.45 -10.52
C THR A 61 -1.93 2.88 -11.86
N CYS A 62 -0.99 2.75 -12.80
CA CYS A 62 -1.26 2.26 -14.14
C CYS A 62 -0.32 1.11 -14.54
N GLU A 63 -0.41 0.70 -15.80
CA GLU A 63 0.45 -0.32 -16.40
C GLU A 63 1.94 0.01 -16.15
N GLY A 64 2.68 -0.98 -15.65
CA GLY A 64 4.08 -0.82 -15.27
C GLY A 64 4.33 -0.38 -13.83
N ASP A 65 3.31 0.01 -13.06
CA ASP A 65 3.48 0.34 -11.63
C ASP A 65 3.39 -0.90 -10.71
N SER A 66 3.00 -2.06 -11.24
CA SER A 66 2.87 -3.31 -10.49
C SER A 66 4.15 -3.66 -9.72
N GLY A 67 4.03 -3.99 -8.42
CA GLY A 67 5.15 -4.21 -7.51
C GLY A 67 5.72 -2.93 -6.88
N GLY A 68 5.28 -1.75 -7.32
CA GLY A 68 5.70 -0.45 -6.77
C GLY A 68 5.14 -0.19 -5.37
N PRO A 69 5.74 0.76 -4.62
CA PRO A 69 5.34 1.06 -3.25
C PRO A 69 4.15 2.02 -3.18
N ILE A 70 3.24 1.73 -2.24
CA ILE A 70 2.31 2.71 -1.67
C ILE A 70 2.84 3.14 -0.31
N GLN A 71 3.09 4.43 -0.15
CA GLN A 71 3.64 4.99 1.08
C GLN A 71 2.69 5.96 1.79
N ILE A 72 2.87 6.07 3.11
CA ILE A 72 2.37 7.17 3.93
C ILE A 72 3.52 7.85 4.65
N GLU A 73 3.34 9.12 4.99
CA GLU A 73 4.28 9.82 5.86
C GLU A 73 3.87 9.61 7.32
N LYS A 74 4.84 9.29 8.18
CA LYS A 74 4.67 9.16 9.62
C LYS A 74 5.80 9.87 10.34
N GLU A 75 5.49 10.51 11.46
CA GLU A 75 6.52 11.09 12.32
C GLU A 75 7.26 9.99 13.09
N ASP A 76 8.59 10.05 13.09
CA ASP A 76 9.44 9.25 13.96
C ASP A 76 9.47 9.81 15.39
N THR A 77 10.22 9.16 16.28
CA THR A 77 10.33 9.60 17.69
C THR A 77 10.98 10.96 17.88
N ASN A 78 11.65 11.49 16.87
CA ASN A 78 12.30 12.79 16.88
C ASN A 78 11.47 13.86 16.13
N GLY A 79 10.28 13.51 15.64
CA GLY A 79 9.40 14.40 14.87
C GLY A 79 9.76 14.53 13.39
N TYR A 80 10.64 13.68 12.85
CA TYR A 80 10.92 13.65 11.41
C TYR A 80 9.87 12.83 10.66
N LEU A 81 9.36 13.38 9.56
CA LEU A 81 8.49 12.63 8.65
C LEU A 81 9.31 11.59 7.88
N ILE A 82 8.95 10.33 8.04
CA ILE A 82 9.53 9.18 7.33
C ILE A 82 8.46 8.51 6.44
N PRO A 83 8.82 8.07 5.22
CA PRO A 83 7.93 7.29 4.39
C PRO A 83 7.84 5.86 4.92
N LEU A 84 6.61 5.37 5.09
CA LEU A 84 6.30 4.00 5.45
C LEU A 84 5.58 3.30 4.31
N ILE A 85 6.11 2.19 3.82
CA ILE A 85 5.45 1.37 2.80
C ILE A 85 4.31 0.61 3.47
N VAL A 86 3.08 0.90 3.05
CA VAL A 86 1.85 0.28 3.56
C VAL A 86 1.20 -0.65 2.54
N GLY A 87 1.56 -0.52 1.27
CA GLY A 87 1.03 -1.35 0.20
C GLY A 87 1.99 -1.59 -0.94
N VAL A 88 1.65 -2.59 -1.74
CA VAL A 88 2.34 -2.94 -2.99
C VAL A 88 1.30 -2.96 -4.11
N VAL A 89 1.56 -2.26 -5.21
CA VAL A 89 0.67 -2.23 -6.39
C VAL A 89 0.46 -3.65 -6.93
N SER A 90 -0.80 -4.07 -7.09
CA SER A 90 -1.14 -5.44 -7.51
C SER A 90 -1.90 -5.47 -8.83
N TYR A 91 -3.13 -4.96 -8.87
CA TYR A 91 -3.98 -4.90 -10.06
C TYR A 91 -5.00 -3.78 -9.89
N GLY A 92 -5.83 -3.52 -10.89
CA GLY A 92 -6.88 -2.51 -10.79
C GLY A 92 -7.78 -2.49 -12.01
N SER A 93 -8.70 -1.54 -12.04
CA SER A 93 -9.43 -1.18 -13.26
C SER A 93 -8.47 -0.57 -14.30
N PRO A 94 -8.84 -0.55 -15.59
CA PRO A 94 -8.08 0.17 -16.61
C PRO A 94 -7.81 1.63 -16.20
N CYS A 95 -6.64 2.15 -16.58
CA CYS A 95 -6.22 3.50 -16.19
C CYS A 95 -7.15 4.55 -16.80
N SER A 96 -7.93 5.24 -15.97
CA SER A 96 -8.82 6.31 -16.41
C SER A 96 -9.14 7.21 -15.23
N ASN A 97 -9.81 8.34 -15.49
CA ASN A 97 -10.38 9.14 -14.40
C ASN A 97 -11.29 8.26 -13.53
N GLY A 98 -11.08 8.31 -12.21
CA GLY A 98 -11.82 7.49 -11.24
C GLY A 98 -11.43 6.01 -11.22
N SER A 99 -10.29 5.63 -11.79
CA SER A 99 -9.81 4.26 -11.68
C SER A 99 -9.45 3.90 -10.23
N ILE A 100 -9.63 2.61 -9.93
CA ILE A 100 -9.40 2.03 -8.62
C ILE A 100 -8.32 0.97 -8.73
N GLY A 101 -7.29 1.14 -7.89
CA GLY A 101 -6.22 0.19 -7.71
C GLY A 101 -6.45 -0.70 -6.49
N VAL A 102 -5.99 -1.93 -6.59
CA VAL A 102 -5.88 -2.90 -5.50
C VAL A 102 -4.43 -3.11 -5.16
N TYR A 103 -4.17 -3.08 -3.86
CA TYR A 103 -2.86 -3.14 -3.29
C TYR A 103 -2.78 -4.27 -2.26
N THR A 104 -1.65 -4.97 -2.26
CA THR A 104 -1.32 -5.93 -1.21
C THR A 104 -1.05 -5.16 0.08
N ARG A 105 -1.73 -5.50 1.17
CA ARG A 105 -1.53 -4.90 2.51
C ARG A 105 -0.24 -5.43 3.12
N VAL A 106 0.80 -4.61 3.17
CA VAL A 106 2.13 -5.03 3.68
C VAL A 106 2.05 -5.58 5.11
N ALA A 107 1.24 -4.95 5.97
CA ALA A 107 1.07 -5.38 7.36
C ALA A 107 0.58 -6.83 7.49
N SER A 108 -0.25 -7.33 6.57
CA SER A 108 -0.73 -8.71 6.58
C SER A 108 0.37 -9.74 6.34
N TYR A 109 1.48 -9.32 5.71
CA TYR A 109 2.61 -10.18 5.36
C TYR A 109 3.83 -9.93 6.23
N GLN A 110 3.72 -9.14 7.32
CA GLN A 110 4.86 -8.84 8.19
C GLN A 110 5.56 -10.10 8.68
N ALA A 111 4.83 -11.08 9.21
CA ALA A 111 5.40 -12.32 9.73
C ALA A 111 6.18 -13.10 8.66
N TRP A 112 5.66 -13.15 7.43
CA TRP A 112 6.35 -13.76 6.30
C TRP A 112 7.63 -12.99 5.94
N ILE A 113 7.57 -11.66 5.85
CA ILE A 113 8.74 -10.82 5.56
C ILE A 113 9.83 -11.02 6.63
N GLU A 114 9.47 -11.03 7.91
CA GLU A 114 10.40 -11.27 9.01
C GLU A 114 11.07 -12.65 8.95
N GLN A 115 10.28 -13.67 8.58
CA GLN A 115 10.77 -15.03 8.40
C GLN A 115 11.79 -15.11 7.26
N GLU A 116 11.49 -14.53 6.09
CA GLU A 116 12.39 -14.56 4.93
C GLU A 116 13.69 -13.79 5.20
N LEU A 117 13.62 -12.69 5.96
CA LEU A 117 14.79 -11.89 6.33
C LEU A 117 15.57 -12.46 7.51
N GLN A 118 15.05 -13.50 8.19
CA GLN A 118 15.57 -14.01 9.46
C GLN A 118 15.80 -12.89 10.50
N HIS A 119 14.94 -11.86 10.46
CA HIS A 119 15.09 -10.65 11.25
C HIS A 119 13.73 -10.13 11.70
N SER A 120 13.55 -9.99 13.01
CA SER A 120 12.35 -9.40 13.59
C SER A 120 12.29 -7.90 13.27
N ILE A 121 11.27 -7.48 12.54
CA ILE A 121 10.95 -6.07 12.26
C ILE A 121 10.10 -5.49 13.41
N ASP A 122 9.65 -6.33 14.34
CA ASP A 122 8.91 -5.88 15.51
C ASP A 122 9.74 -4.99 16.46
N TYR A 123 9.62 -3.68 16.24
CA TYR A 123 10.14 -2.65 17.14
C TYR A 123 9.45 -2.70 18.52
N VAL A 124 8.22 -3.21 18.62
CA VAL A 124 7.47 -3.21 19.90
C VAL A 124 8.02 -4.26 20.85
N SER A 125 8.35 -5.46 20.40
CA SER A 125 9.03 -6.45 21.25
C SER A 125 10.44 -6.01 21.63
N LYS A 126 11.22 -5.44 20.69
CA LYS A 126 12.59 -4.96 20.95
C LYS A 126 12.65 -3.82 21.98
N TYR A 127 11.64 -2.96 22.02
CA TYR A 127 11.57 -1.81 22.94
C TYR A 127 10.44 -1.91 23.98
N ALA A 128 9.92 -3.11 24.25
CA ALA A 128 8.89 -3.35 25.26
C ALA A 128 9.30 -2.84 26.67
N SER A 129 10.61 -2.81 26.96
CA SER A 129 11.16 -2.24 28.18
C SER A 129 11.03 -0.71 28.27
N LEU A 130 10.98 0.00 27.14
CA LEU A 130 10.76 1.45 27.06
C LEU A 130 9.28 1.83 27.21
N ARG A 131 8.35 0.97 26.79
CA ARG A 131 6.91 1.14 27.08
C ARG A 131 6.62 1.15 28.58
N LYS A 132 7.31 0.31 29.36
CA LYS A 132 7.24 0.35 30.84
C LYS A 132 7.73 1.67 31.44
N LYS A 133 8.50 2.46 30.67
CA LYS A 133 8.98 3.80 31.03
C LYS A 133 8.15 4.93 30.43
N GLY A 134 6.98 4.63 29.84
CA GLY A 134 6.08 5.64 29.27
C GLY A 134 6.46 6.14 27.87
N ILE A 135 7.38 5.46 27.17
CA ILE A 135 7.76 5.78 25.80
C ILE A 135 6.96 4.88 24.84
N TYR A 136 6.14 5.50 23.99
CA TYR A 136 5.29 4.79 23.04
C TYR A 136 5.98 4.70 21.67
N ILE A 137 6.33 3.49 21.28
CA ILE A 137 6.76 3.17 19.91
C ILE A 137 5.59 2.48 19.21
N TYR A 138 5.16 3.08 18.09
CA TYR A 138 4.04 2.61 17.28
C TYR A 138 4.43 1.30 16.58
N SER A 139 3.55 0.28 16.66
CA SER A 139 3.71 -0.98 15.92
C SER A 139 3.13 -0.86 14.51
N PHE A 140 3.67 -1.63 13.57
CA PHE A 140 3.06 -1.87 12.26
C PHE A 140 1.61 -2.38 12.35
N THR A 141 1.28 -3.11 13.41
CA THR A 141 -0.06 -3.70 13.62
C THR A 141 -1.11 -2.72 14.13
N ASN A 142 -0.72 -1.58 14.71
CA ASN A 142 -1.65 -0.54 15.18
C ASN A 142 -1.89 0.56 14.12
N LEU A 143 -1.46 0.32 12.89
CA LEU A 143 -1.50 1.32 11.81
C LEU A 143 -2.73 1.21 10.91
N PHE A 144 -3.57 0.17 11.09
CA PHE A 144 -4.90 0.02 10.49
C PHE A 144 -5.81 -0.81 11.39
#